data_AF-A0A6V7NP37-F1
#
_entry.id   AF-A0A6V7NP37-F1
#
_cell.length_a   1.000
_cell.length_b   1.000
_cell.length_c   1.000
_cell.angle_alpha   90.00
_cell.angle_beta   90.00
_cell.angle_gamma   90.00
#
_symmetry.space_group_name_H-M   'P 1'
#
loop_
_entity.id
_entity.type
_entity.pdbx_description
1 polymer ?
#
loop_
_entity_poly.entity_id
_entity_poly.type
_entity_poly.pdbx_seq_one_letter_code
_entity_poly.pdbx_strand_id
1 'polypeptide(L)'
;MAKSGAAAVAAAVEDAELRRELRRLVRAIAEDNEVPVATRGGRRRGRGGGVAGDSEAFPVPDLVGAHEGSRGRRVGQTYDRPFIEEWLNSGNRICPQSQQVLANTILTPNLVIRSMISEWCTDHGLIPPQLKIEEDGLLRTKNERSSFNDLLNVISLPSSSVFEQKKAVRELRLLTKLSRSFRTIVVENPSSFCQLLSILSSPNLHRDREVEEDMVTTILNLSIDDDNKKIVGENPRVIPLLIEALQFGTMEARGNSAAALFTLSALDSNKLRIGEMGVMKPLVDLLENGNPNAKKDAASAIFNLCMAHENRVRAVKGGAIGASLKSIEDQSLVDESLAILALLSNDQDAVEEISERRGVSCLLRMIRQNSCPHNKENAVVVLFAICMYDRTKLTEIGEEERLNGTVSWMVRHGTSRGRRKASGILERLKRISTHSMHHSC
;
A
#
# COMPACT_ATOMS: atom_id res chain seq x y z
N MET A 1 -0.12 -70.80 -14.36
CA MET A 1 -1.03 -69.86 -13.68
C MET A 1 -0.39 -69.06 -12.54
N ALA A 2 0.95 -68.86 -12.50
CA ALA A 2 1.62 -68.13 -11.41
C ALA A 2 2.20 -66.75 -11.80
N LYS A 3 2.10 -66.31 -13.07
CA LYS A 3 2.65 -65.02 -13.53
C LYS A 3 1.64 -63.85 -13.54
N SER A 4 0.33 -64.08 -13.48
CA SER A 4 -0.66 -62.99 -13.44
C SER A 4 -0.93 -62.46 -12.02
N GLY A 5 -0.65 -63.24 -10.97
CA GLY A 5 -0.81 -62.81 -9.57
C GLY A 5 0.27 -61.82 -9.12
N ALA A 6 1.52 -62.00 -9.55
CA ALA A 6 2.63 -61.15 -9.12
C ALA A 6 2.56 -59.72 -9.68
N ALA A 7 2.08 -59.55 -10.92
CA ALA A 7 1.89 -58.23 -11.54
C ALA A 7 0.73 -57.44 -10.92
N ALA A 8 -0.38 -58.13 -10.58
CA ALA A 8 -1.52 -57.52 -9.92
C ALA A 8 -1.20 -57.10 -8.47
N VAL A 9 -0.39 -57.89 -7.76
CA VAL A 9 0.08 -57.56 -6.40
C VAL A 9 1.09 -56.41 -6.45
N ALA A 10 2.00 -56.37 -7.43
CA ALA A 10 2.93 -55.25 -7.59
C ALA A 10 2.21 -53.93 -7.91
N ALA A 11 1.21 -53.95 -8.80
CA ALA A 11 0.40 -52.78 -9.12
C ALA A 11 -0.45 -52.31 -7.93
N ALA A 12 -1.00 -53.22 -7.13
CA ALA A 12 -1.75 -52.89 -5.92
C ALA A 12 -0.85 -52.32 -4.81
N VAL A 13 0.40 -52.79 -4.71
CA VAL A 13 1.40 -52.25 -3.77
C VAL A 13 1.87 -50.86 -4.22
N GLU A 14 2.11 -50.64 -5.51
CA GLU A 14 2.42 -49.31 -6.07
C GLU A 14 1.26 -48.32 -5.88
N ASP A 15 0.00 -48.72 -6.10
CA ASP A 15 -1.18 -47.87 -5.87
C ASP A 15 -1.36 -47.54 -4.38
N ALA A 16 -1.12 -48.50 -3.49
CA ALA A 16 -1.17 -48.28 -2.04
C ALA A 16 -0.04 -47.33 -1.56
N GLU A 17 1.15 -47.43 -2.15
CA GLU A 17 2.30 -46.60 -1.83
C GLU A 17 2.13 -45.17 -2.36
N LEU A 18 1.61 -45.00 -3.58
CA LEU A 18 1.22 -43.70 -4.14
C LEU A 18 0.13 -43.02 -3.31
N ARG A 19 -0.93 -43.74 -2.91
CA ARG A 19 -1.98 -43.20 -2.05
C ARG A 19 -1.46 -42.83 -0.66
N ARG A 20 -0.48 -43.56 -0.12
CA ARG A 20 0.16 -43.26 1.16
C ARG A 20 1.01 -41.98 1.06
N GLU A 21 1.77 -41.83 -0.02
CA GLU A 21 2.62 -40.65 -0.22
C GLU A 21 1.79 -39.39 -0.53
N LEU A 22 0.69 -39.52 -1.28
CA LEU A 22 -0.27 -38.44 -1.50
C LEU A 22 -0.91 -37.96 -0.19
N ARG A 23 -1.31 -38.90 0.69
CA ARG A 23 -1.84 -38.57 2.03
C ARG A 23 -0.81 -37.96 2.97
N ARG A 24 0.48 -38.23 2.75
CA ARG A 24 1.59 -37.62 3.51
C ARG A 24 1.84 -36.19 3.06
N LEU A 25 1.85 -35.94 1.75
CA LEU A 25 2.01 -34.61 1.16
C LEU A 25 0.83 -33.68 1.48
N VAL A 26 -0.40 -34.21 1.45
CA VAL A 26 -1.61 -33.46 1.85
C VAL A 26 -1.60 -33.08 3.34
N ARG A 27 -1.05 -33.93 4.22
CA ARG A 27 -0.89 -33.61 5.66
C ARG A 27 0.21 -32.57 5.92
N ALA A 28 1.33 -32.67 5.20
CA ALA A 28 2.43 -31.71 5.33
C ALA A 28 2.04 -30.28 4.89
N ILE A 29 1.10 -30.15 3.95
CA ILE A 29 0.55 -28.85 3.50
C ILE A 29 -0.50 -28.30 4.50
N ALA A 30 -1.13 -29.16 5.30
CA ALA A 30 -2.18 -28.76 6.25
C ALA A 30 -1.63 -28.29 7.61
N GLU A 31 -0.36 -28.58 7.93
CA GLU A 31 0.26 -28.31 9.23
C GLU A 31 1.31 -27.17 9.17
N ASP A 32 1.08 -26.13 8.34
CA ASP A 32 1.88 -24.90 8.29
C ASP A 32 2.02 -24.26 9.70
N ASN A 33 3.01 -24.72 10.45
CA ASN A 33 3.53 -24.04 11.62
C ASN A 33 4.33 -22.83 11.12
N GLU A 34 3.79 -21.63 11.31
CA GLU A 34 4.57 -20.40 11.24
C GLU A 34 5.75 -20.50 12.24
N VAL A 35 6.98 -20.55 11.73
CA VAL A 35 8.18 -20.28 12.52
C VAL A 35 8.62 -18.83 12.26
N PRO A 36 9.00 -18.06 13.31
CA PRO A 36 9.06 -16.60 13.25
C PRO A 36 10.26 -16.07 12.47
N VAL A 37 10.04 -15.01 11.69
CA VAL A 37 11.13 -14.22 11.08
C VAL A 37 11.78 -13.35 12.16
N ALA A 38 12.91 -13.81 12.69
CA ALA A 38 13.83 -12.97 13.45
C ALA A 38 14.62 -12.08 12.48
N THR A 39 14.42 -10.77 12.58
CA THR A 39 15.30 -9.76 12.03
C THR A 39 16.68 -9.85 12.70
N ARG A 40 17.74 -10.10 11.92
CA ARG A 40 19.12 -9.88 12.38
C ARG A 40 19.93 -9.16 11.32
N GLY A 41 20.39 -7.97 11.70
CA GLY A 41 21.18 -7.07 10.86
C GLY A 41 22.53 -7.66 10.45
N GLY A 42 22.87 -7.48 9.17
CA GLY A 42 24.18 -7.79 8.62
C GLY A 42 25.11 -6.57 8.68
N ARG A 43 26.01 -6.54 9.66
CA ARG A 43 27.24 -5.73 9.60
C ARG A 43 28.11 -6.25 8.46
N ARG A 44 28.47 -5.35 7.54
CA ARG A 44 29.55 -5.53 6.56
C ARG A 44 30.88 -5.79 7.26
N ARG A 45 31.61 -6.83 6.83
CA ARG A 45 33.07 -6.80 6.68
C ARG A 45 33.43 -7.50 5.39
N GLY A 46 34.02 -6.73 4.47
CA GLY A 46 34.46 -7.22 3.18
C GLY A 46 35.82 -7.89 3.24
N ARG A 47 36.10 -8.70 2.21
CA ARG A 47 37.42 -8.93 1.63
C ARG A 47 37.27 -9.51 0.23
N GLY A 48 37.78 -8.74 -0.75
CA GLY A 48 38.64 -9.23 -1.84
C GLY A 48 38.04 -10.01 -3.01
N GLY A 49 38.00 -9.35 -4.17
CA GLY A 49 38.64 -9.88 -5.39
C GLY A 49 37.74 -10.41 -6.50
N GLY A 50 37.74 -9.71 -7.65
CA GLY A 50 37.99 -10.36 -8.94
C GLY A 50 36.82 -10.67 -9.89
N VAL A 51 36.50 -9.68 -10.75
CA VAL A 51 36.29 -9.75 -12.22
C VAL A 51 35.26 -10.70 -12.87
N ALA A 52 34.51 -10.06 -13.77
CA ALA A 52 33.79 -10.53 -14.97
C ALA A 52 32.36 -11.03 -14.77
N GLY A 53 31.52 -10.57 -15.70
CA GLY A 53 30.08 -10.65 -15.63
C GLY A 53 29.56 -12.01 -16.04
N ASP A 54 28.34 -12.28 -15.60
CA ASP A 54 27.29 -12.88 -16.40
C ASP A 54 25.96 -12.64 -15.69
N SER A 55 24.93 -12.42 -16.51
CA SER A 55 23.54 -12.37 -16.11
C SER A 55 23.09 -13.71 -15.54
N GLU A 56 22.80 -13.79 -14.25
CA GLU A 56 22.18 -14.95 -13.61
C GLU A 56 21.00 -14.46 -12.75
N ALA A 57 19.75 -14.71 -13.16
CA ALA A 57 18.99 -15.97 -13.10
C ALA A 57 18.21 -16.07 -11.78
N PHE A 58 16.92 -15.72 -11.84
CA PHE A 58 15.94 -15.98 -10.79
C PHE A 58 15.29 -17.36 -11.03
N PRO A 59 15.20 -18.26 -10.04
CA PRO A 59 14.59 -19.58 -10.24
C PRO A 59 13.06 -19.50 -10.12
N VAL A 60 12.35 -19.98 -11.17
CA VAL A 60 10.89 -20.13 -11.22
C VAL A 60 10.48 -21.53 -11.74
N PRO A 61 10.03 -22.44 -10.86
CA PRO A 61 9.49 -23.79 -11.15
C PRO A 61 8.14 -24.02 -11.81
N ASP A 62 7.85 -25.32 -11.85
CA ASP A 62 7.23 -26.07 -12.91
C ASP A 62 5.86 -26.62 -12.50
N LEU A 63 4.90 -26.46 -13.40
CA LEU A 63 3.61 -27.15 -13.43
C LEU A 63 3.60 -28.13 -14.61
N VAL A 64 3.68 -29.42 -14.26
CA VAL A 64 3.07 -30.61 -14.90
C VAL A 64 3.08 -30.72 -16.44
N GLY A 65 3.96 -31.60 -16.95
CA GLY A 65 3.82 -32.30 -18.22
C GLY A 65 4.27 -33.76 -18.08
N ALA A 66 3.42 -34.71 -18.48
CA ALA A 66 3.70 -36.14 -18.44
C ALA A 66 4.21 -36.60 -19.82
N HIS A 67 5.38 -37.25 -19.85
CA HIS A 67 5.70 -38.24 -20.88
C HIS A 67 6.50 -39.38 -20.26
N GLU A 68 6.08 -40.59 -20.59
CA GLU A 68 6.69 -41.85 -20.19
C GLU A 68 8.15 -41.93 -20.66
N GLY A 69 9.04 -42.35 -19.76
CA GLY A 69 10.42 -42.70 -20.10
C GLY A 69 11.49 -41.78 -19.51
N SER A 70 11.51 -41.60 -18.19
CA SER A 70 12.75 -41.53 -17.36
C SER A 70 12.37 -41.17 -15.92
N ARG A 71 13.06 -41.79 -14.96
CA ARG A 71 12.88 -41.63 -13.50
C ARG A 71 13.21 -40.20 -13.02
N GLY A 72 12.36 -39.23 -13.30
CA GLY A 72 12.45 -37.87 -12.75
C GLY A 72 11.52 -37.71 -11.55
N ARG A 73 12.08 -37.54 -10.34
CA ARG A 73 11.30 -37.11 -9.16
C ARG A 73 10.66 -35.76 -9.46
N ARG A 74 9.33 -35.69 -9.46
CA ARG A 74 8.58 -34.42 -9.54
C ARG A 74 8.73 -33.68 -8.21
N VAL A 75 9.35 -32.50 -8.24
CA VAL A 75 9.41 -31.59 -7.10
C VAL A 75 8.25 -30.61 -7.25
N GLY A 76 7.27 -30.66 -6.36
CA GLY A 76 6.14 -29.73 -6.36
C GLY A 76 6.59 -28.38 -5.81
N GLN A 77 6.97 -27.46 -6.69
CA GLN A 77 7.21 -26.06 -6.34
C GLN A 77 6.19 -25.19 -7.09
N THR A 78 5.57 -24.25 -6.38
CA THR A 78 4.54 -23.33 -6.91
C THR A 78 5.11 -21.96 -7.20
N TYR A 79 4.64 -21.32 -8.28
CA TYR A 79 5.11 -20.00 -8.74
C TYR A 79 3.97 -19.01 -8.78
N ASP A 80 4.28 -17.77 -8.42
CA ASP A 80 3.30 -16.71 -8.51
C ASP A 80 2.99 -16.42 -9.97
N ARG A 81 1.69 -16.39 -10.26
CA ARG A 81 1.11 -16.19 -11.58
C ARG A 81 1.71 -15.01 -12.38
N PRO A 82 1.99 -13.83 -11.79
CA PRO A 82 2.52 -12.69 -12.54
C PRO A 82 3.87 -12.97 -13.21
N PHE A 83 4.75 -13.75 -12.57
CA PHE A 83 6.07 -14.07 -13.12
C PHE A 83 6.00 -15.11 -14.24
N ILE A 84 5.05 -16.06 -14.16
CA ILE A 84 4.79 -17.00 -15.24
C ILE A 84 4.22 -16.25 -16.46
N GLU A 85 3.28 -15.33 -16.22
CA GLU A 85 2.70 -14.48 -17.27
C GLU A 85 3.77 -13.62 -17.95
N GLU A 86 4.66 -12.98 -17.18
CA GLU A 86 5.78 -12.19 -17.69
C GLU A 86 6.76 -13.04 -18.53
N TRP A 87 7.09 -14.25 -18.06
CA TRP A 87 7.98 -15.18 -18.77
C TRP A 87 7.42 -15.60 -20.13
N LEU A 88 6.14 -15.96 -20.18
CA LEU A 88 5.45 -16.37 -21.42
C LEU A 88 5.24 -15.18 -22.37
N ASN A 89 4.91 -14.00 -21.85
CA ASN A 89 4.72 -12.77 -22.63
C ASN A 89 6.02 -12.26 -23.24
N SER A 90 7.17 -12.63 -22.66
CA SER A 90 8.50 -12.36 -23.21
C SER A 90 8.87 -13.28 -24.40
N GLY A 91 7.95 -14.16 -24.84
CA GLY A 91 8.11 -15.02 -26.00
C GLY A 91 8.78 -16.37 -25.72
N ASN A 92 9.07 -16.68 -24.44
CA ASN A 92 9.70 -17.93 -24.05
C ASN A 92 8.70 -19.09 -24.12
N ARG A 93 9.06 -20.15 -24.86
CA ARG A 93 8.23 -21.36 -25.05
C ARG A 93 8.85 -22.62 -24.48
N ILE A 94 9.96 -22.50 -23.76
CA ILE A 94 10.67 -23.62 -23.16
C ILE A 94 10.48 -23.50 -21.66
N CYS A 95 10.08 -24.61 -21.03
CA CYS A 95 10.04 -24.69 -19.59
C CYS A 95 11.48 -24.56 -19.05
N PRO A 96 11.76 -23.60 -18.16
CA PRO A 96 13.11 -23.35 -17.67
C PRO A 96 13.68 -24.51 -16.85
N GLN A 97 12.84 -25.36 -16.27
CA GLN A 97 13.27 -26.43 -15.37
C GLN A 97 13.33 -27.81 -16.05
N SER A 98 12.29 -28.20 -16.79
CA SER A 98 12.29 -29.46 -17.53
C SER A 98 12.96 -29.37 -18.90
N GLN A 99 13.26 -28.15 -19.38
CA GLN A 99 13.79 -27.86 -20.71
C GLN A 99 12.88 -28.39 -21.85
N GLN A 100 11.62 -28.67 -21.54
CA GLN A 100 10.63 -29.14 -22.51
C GLN A 100 9.95 -27.96 -23.20
N VAL A 101 9.62 -28.13 -24.48
CA VAL A 101 8.85 -27.13 -25.24
C VAL A 101 7.39 -27.19 -24.80
N LEU A 102 6.87 -26.07 -24.34
CA LEU A 102 5.47 -25.92 -23.93
C LEU A 102 4.57 -25.98 -25.17
N ALA A 103 3.64 -26.93 -25.20
CA ALA A 103 2.69 -27.10 -26.30
C ALA A 103 1.70 -25.93 -26.41
N ASN A 104 1.38 -25.28 -25.29
CA ASN A 104 0.52 -24.11 -25.24
C ASN A 104 1.01 -23.12 -24.16
N THR A 105 0.92 -21.83 -24.45
CA THR A 105 1.27 -20.73 -23.53
C THR A 105 0.04 -20.10 -22.86
N ILE A 106 -1.16 -20.63 -23.09
CA ILE A 106 -2.39 -20.18 -22.43
C ILE A 106 -2.44 -20.77 -21.02
N LEU A 107 -2.47 -19.89 -20.02
CA LEU A 107 -2.64 -20.30 -18.63
C LEU A 107 -4.05 -20.84 -18.41
N THR A 108 -4.12 -22.11 -18.02
CA THR A 108 -5.39 -22.75 -17.69
C THR A 108 -5.84 -22.27 -16.30
N PRO A 109 -7.03 -21.66 -16.17
CA PRO A 109 -7.53 -21.24 -14.86
C PRO A 109 -7.61 -22.41 -13.89
N ASN A 110 -7.27 -22.17 -12.61
CA ASN A 110 -7.27 -23.20 -11.57
C ASN A 110 -8.61 -23.95 -11.46
N LEU A 111 -9.73 -23.31 -11.79
CA LEU A 111 -11.05 -23.92 -11.82
C LEU A 111 -11.17 -25.03 -12.88
N VAL A 112 -10.56 -24.83 -14.04
CA VAL A 112 -10.58 -25.80 -15.15
C VAL A 112 -9.65 -26.97 -14.83
N ILE A 113 -8.45 -26.70 -14.30
CA ILE A 113 -7.53 -27.74 -13.83
C ILE A 113 -8.20 -28.61 -12.76
N ARG A 114 -8.93 -28.01 -11.82
CA ARG A 114 -9.69 -28.73 -10.78
C ARG A 114 -10.77 -29.64 -11.38
N SER A 115 -11.49 -29.15 -12.39
CA SER A 115 -12.53 -29.93 -13.06
C SER A 115 -11.93 -31.15 -13.77
N MET A 116 -10.80 -30.97 -14.45
CA MET A 116 -10.07 -32.05 -15.12
C MET A 116 -9.50 -33.08 -14.13
N ILE A 117 -9.02 -32.65 -12.96
CA ILE A 117 -8.56 -33.55 -11.90
C ILE A 117 -9.74 -34.36 -11.33
N SER A 118 -10.89 -33.72 -11.08
CA SER A 118 -12.09 -34.42 -10.61
C SER A 118 -12.60 -35.45 -11.60
N GLU A 119 -12.62 -35.11 -12.89
CA GLU A 119 -13.00 -36.00 -13.98
C GLU A 119 -12.05 -37.19 -14.07
N TRP A 120 -10.73 -36.93 -14.06
CA TRP A 120 -9.72 -37.97 -14.06
C TRP A 120 -9.82 -38.90 -12.83
N CYS A 121 -10.06 -38.34 -11.63
CA CYS A 121 -10.26 -39.14 -10.43
C CYS A 121 -11.50 -40.04 -10.56
N THR A 122 -12.60 -39.51 -11.09
CA THR A 122 -13.85 -40.25 -11.30
C THR A 122 -13.65 -41.42 -12.28
N ASP A 123 -12.94 -41.18 -13.38
CA ASP A 123 -12.65 -42.20 -14.40
C ASP A 123 -11.74 -43.33 -13.87
N HIS A 124 -10.91 -43.06 -12.88
CA HIS A 124 -10.01 -44.03 -12.27
C HIS A 124 -10.56 -44.65 -10.97
N GLY A 125 -11.84 -44.43 -10.66
CA GLY A 125 -12.49 -44.96 -9.46
C GLY A 125 -11.90 -44.41 -8.15
N LEU A 126 -11.21 -43.27 -8.23
CA LEU A 126 -10.66 -42.55 -7.09
C LEU A 126 -11.69 -41.52 -6.64
N ILE A 127 -11.93 -41.45 -5.33
CA ILE A 127 -12.75 -40.36 -4.76
C ILE A 127 -11.97 -39.07 -5.03
N PRO A 128 -12.53 -38.12 -5.82
CA PRO A 128 -11.88 -36.82 -6.03
C PRO A 128 -11.60 -36.21 -4.66
N PRO A 129 -10.44 -35.58 -4.44
CA PRO A 129 -10.18 -34.92 -3.16
C PRO A 129 -11.30 -33.91 -2.91
N GLN A 130 -12.21 -34.27 -2.00
CA GLN A 130 -13.23 -33.38 -1.47
C GLN A 130 -12.49 -32.32 -0.69
N LEU A 131 -12.20 -31.22 -1.36
CA LEU A 131 -11.66 -30.04 -0.71
C LEU A 131 -12.71 -29.59 0.30
N LYS A 132 -12.40 -29.72 1.60
CA LYS A 132 -13.09 -29.07 2.72
C LYS A 132 -12.94 -27.53 2.65
N ILE A 133 -13.08 -26.94 1.47
CA ILE A 133 -12.77 -25.53 1.23
C ILE A 133 -14.05 -24.70 1.05
N GLU A 134 -15.17 -25.30 0.66
CA GLU A 134 -16.45 -24.56 0.61
C GLU A 134 -17.24 -24.67 1.92
N GLU A 135 -17.32 -25.83 2.57
CA GLU A 135 -18.01 -25.93 3.87
C GLU A 135 -17.26 -25.20 4.98
N ASP A 136 -15.94 -25.30 5.07
CA ASP A 136 -15.17 -24.69 6.17
C ASP A 136 -15.10 -23.16 6.03
N GLY A 137 -15.00 -22.65 4.79
CA GLY A 137 -15.10 -21.21 4.51
C GLY A 137 -16.50 -20.67 4.79
N LEU A 138 -17.55 -21.36 4.33
CA LEU A 138 -18.95 -20.94 4.51
C LEU A 138 -19.40 -21.09 5.97
N LEU A 139 -18.96 -22.12 6.69
CA LEU A 139 -19.16 -22.31 8.13
C LEU A 139 -18.40 -21.23 8.91
N ARG A 140 -17.15 -20.94 8.56
CA ARG A 140 -16.39 -19.84 9.17
C ARG A 140 -17.10 -18.51 8.97
N THR A 141 -17.56 -18.19 7.76
CA THR A 141 -18.33 -16.97 7.49
C THR A 141 -19.68 -16.94 8.21
N LYS A 142 -20.37 -18.08 8.34
CA LYS A 142 -21.59 -18.19 9.16
C LYS A 142 -21.31 -17.92 10.64
N ASN A 143 -20.24 -18.50 11.18
CA ASN A 143 -19.82 -18.28 12.56
C ASN A 143 -19.42 -16.82 12.77
N GLU A 144 -18.64 -16.24 11.87
CA GLU A 144 -18.28 -14.81 11.87
C GLU A 144 -19.50 -13.89 11.84
N ARG A 145 -20.53 -14.22 11.03
CA ARG A 145 -21.80 -13.47 11.01
C ARG A 145 -22.56 -13.60 12.33
N SER A 146 -22.62 -14.79 12.92
CA SER A 146 -23.21 -14.98 14.24
C SER A 146 -22.47 -14.14 15.28
N SER A 147 -21.15 -14.25 15.33
CA SER A 147 -20.31 -13.47 16.25
C SER A 147 -20.49 -11.96 16.05
N PHE A 148 -20.55 -11.49 14.81
CA PHE A 148 -20.81 -10.07 14.54
C PHE A 148 -22.18 -9.63 15.07
N ASN A 149 -23.24 -10.42 14.84
CA ASN A 149 -24.57 -10.12 15.35
C ASN A 149 -24.62 -10.14 16.89
N ASP A 150 -23.93 -11.09 17.53
CA ASP A 150 -23.83 -11.17 18.99
C ASP A 150 -23.15 -9.92 19.57
N LEU A 151 -22.03 -9.49 18.97
CA LEU A 151 -21.33 -8.25 19.33
C LEU A 151 -22.21 -7.01 19.12
N LEU A 152 -22.90 -6.94 17.99
CA LEU A 152 -23.80 -5.83 17.65
C LEU A 152 -24.96 -5.71 18.63
N ASN A 153 -25.53 -6.85 19.06
CA ASN A 153 -26.57 -6.89 20.08
C ASN A 153 -26.05 -6.32 21.41
N VAL A 154 -24.87 -6.76 21.87
CA VAL A 154 -24.26 -6.23 23.10
C VAL A 154 -24.03 -4.72 23.01
N ILE A 155 -23.55 -4.22 21.86
CA ILE A 155 -23.29 -2.80 21.61
C ILE A 155 -24.60 -1.99 21.62
N SER A 156 -25.66 -2.51 21.00
CA SER A 156 -26.90 -1.75 20.75
C SER A 156 -27.91 -1.82 21.90
N LEU A 157 -27.83 -2.84 22.76
CA LEU A 157 -28.75 -3.03 23.89
C LEU A 157 -28.50 -1.99 25.00
N PRO A 158 -29.51 -1.17 25.39
CA PRO A 158 -29.38 -0.23 26.51
C PRO A 158 -29.17 -0.89 27.87
N SER A 159 -29.55 -2.18 27.99
CA SER A 159 -29.39 -2.98 29.21
C SER A 159 -27.97 -3.53 29.39
N SER A 160 -27.14 -3.49 28.35
CA SER A 160 -25.75 -3.95 28.44
C SER A 160 -24.95 -3.04 29.35
N SER A 161 -24.06 -3.62 30.17
CA SER A 161 -23.15 -2.82 30.98
C SER A 161 -22.13 -2.11 30.08
N VAL A 162 -21.64 -0.95 30.53
CA VAL A 162 -20.54 -0.22 29.86
C VAL A 162 -19.33 -1.13 29.65
N PHE A 163 -19.01 -2.00 30.62
CA PHE A 163 -17.90 -2.94 30.52
C PHE A 163 -18.08 -3.95 29.37
N GLU A 164 -19.27 -4.54 29.23
CA GLU A 164 -19.57 -5.48 28.14
C GLU A 164 -19.57 -4.78 26.78
N GLN A 165 -20.09 -3.55 26.70
CA GLN A 165 -20.05 -2.74 25.48
C GLN A 165 -18.61 -2.45 25.04
N LYS A 166 -17.74 -2.03 25.97
CA LYS A 166 -16.31 -1.80 25.69
C LYS A 166 -15.61 -3.06 25.23
N LYS A 167 -15.85 -4.19 25.92
CA LYS A 167 -15.31 -5.50 25.54
C LYS A 167 -15.75 -5.91 24.13
N ALA A 168 -17.01 -5.68 23.77
CA ALA A 168 -17.53 -6.01 22.45
C ALA A 168 -16.88 -5.16 21.34
N VAL A 169 -16.66 -3.86 21.57
CA VAL A 169 -15.95 -2.99 20.61
C VAL A 169 -14.49 -3.42 20.45
N ARG A 170 -13.82 -3.78 21.55
CA ARG A 170 -12.44 -4.28 21.51
C ARG A 170 -12.34 -5.59 20.73
N GLU A 171 -13.28 -6.51 20.92
CA GLU A 171 -13.34 -7.76 20.17
C GLU A 171 -13.58 -7.51 18.68
N LEU A 172 -14.49 -6.59 18.35
CA LEU A 172 -14.74 -6.15 16.98
C LEU A 172 -13.47 -5.60 16.31
N ARG A 173 -12.68 -4.78 17.02
CA ARG A 173 -11.36 -4.30 16.54
C ARG A 173 -10.42 -5.47 16.25
N LEU A 174 -10.36 -6.48 17.12
CA LEU A 174 -9.49 -7.64 16.94
C LEU A 174 -9.92 -8.50 15.74
N LEU A 175 -11.20 -8.80 15.61
CA LEU A 175 -11.72 -9.63 14.51
C LEU A 175 -11.55 -8.94 13.15
N THR A 176 -11.81 -7.63 13.06
CA THR A 176 -11.54 -6.87 11.83
C THR A 176 -10.07 -6.78 11.48
N LYS A 177 -9.17 -6.81 12.47
CA LYS A 177 -7.72 -6.87 12.21
C LYS A 177 -7.32 -8.21 11.59
N LEU A 178 -7.82 -9.31 12.16
CA LEU A 178 -7.40 -10.68 11.84
C LEU A 178 -8.04 -11.26 10.58
N SER A 179 -9.31 -10.93 10.30
CA SER A 179 -10.08 -11.59 9.23
C SER A 179 -10.55 -10.60 8.17
N ARG A 180 -10.17 -10.86 6.92
CA ARG A 180 -10.69 -10.12 5.76
C ARG A 180 -12.20 -10.34 5.58
N SER A 181 -12.68 -11.58 5.71
CA SER A 181 -14.11 -11.89 5.57
C SER A 181 -14.96 -11.19 6.64
N PHE A 182 -14.42 -11.07 7.87
CA PHE A 182 -15.09 -10.32 8.93
C PHE A 182 -15.25 -8.82 8.59
N ARG A 183 -14.26 -8.20 7.91
CA ARG A 183 -14.37 -6.81 7.44
C ARG A 183 -15.53 -6.64 6.46
N THR A 184 -15.71 -7.59 5.55
CA THR A 184 -16.82 -7.57 4.58
C THR A 184 -18.17 -7.72 5.29
N ILE A 185 -18.27 -8.63 6.27
CA ILE A 185 -19.50 -8.86 7.05
C ILE A 185 -19.96 -7.58 7.76
N VAL A 186 -19.03 -6.83 8.38
CA VAL A 186 -19.37 -5.63 9.15
C VAL A 186 -20.06 -4.57 8.27
N VAL A 187 -19.66 -4.45 7.01
CA VAL A 187 -20.21 -3.45 6.08
C VAL A 187 -21.28 -4.00 5.13
N GLU A 188 -21.51 -5.33 5.14
CA GLU A 188 -22.47 -6.02 4.28
C GLU A 188 -23.89 -5.46 4.45
N ASN A 189 -24.26 -5.08 5.68
CA ASN A 189 -25.52 -4.43 5.98
C ASN A 189 -25.28 -2.99 6.50
N PRO A 190 -25.61 -1.95 5.70
CA PRO A 190 -25.43 -0.55 6.10
C PRO A 190 -26.17 -0.18 7.40
N SER A 191 -27.31 -0.79 7.69
CA SER A 191 -28.05 -0.56 8.93
C SER A 191 -27.30 -1.10 10.15
N SER A 192 -26.70 -2.29 10.04
CA SER A 192 -25.87 -2.87 11.10
C SER A 192 -24.61 -2.04 11.34
N PHE A 193 -23.96 -1.55 10.28
CA PHE A 193 -22.82 -0.66 10.41
C PHE A 193 -23.20 0.68 11.10
N CYS A 194 -24.36 1.25 10.76
CA CYS A 194 -24.88 2.45 11.44
C CYS A 194 -25.19 2.21 12.92
N GLN A 195 -25.72 1.03 13.28
CA GLN A 195 -25.96 0.63 14.67
C GLN A 195 -24.66 0.53 15.46
N LEU A 196 -23.61 -0.06 14.86
CA LEU A 196 -22.27 -0.13 15.45
C LEU A 196 -21.70 1.27 15.72
N LEU A 197 -21.86 2.21 14.79
CA LEU A 197 -21.44 3.60 14.99
C LEU A 197 -22.27 4.37 16.02
N SER A 198 -23.45 3.86 16.42
CA SER A 198 -24.31 4.51 17.41
C SER A 198 -23.73 4.48 18.82
N ILE A 199 -22.76 3.59 19.09
CA ILE A 199 -22.14 3.47 20.40
C ILE A 199 -21.47 4.77 20.86
N LEU A 200 -20.92 5.54 19.90
CA LEU A 200 -20.29 6.83 20.16
C LEU A 200 -21.30 7.94 20.47
N SER A 201 -22.59 7.70 20.23
CA SER A 201 -23.67 8.59 20.65
C SER A 201 -24.22 8.22 22.04
N SER A 202 -23.74 7.14 22.67
CA SER A 202 -24.19 6.74 24.01
C SER A 202 -23.70 7.74 25.06
N PRO A 203 -24.58 8.29 25.92
CA PRO A 203 -24.22 9.34 26.88
C PRO A 203 -23.08 8.93 27.83
N ASN A 204 -22.91 7.63 28.10
CA ASN A 204 -21.85 7.12 28.97
C ASN A 204 -20.53 6.84 28.24
N LEU A 205 -20.54 6.69 26.92
CA LEU A 205 -19.38 6.26 26.12
C LEU A 205 -18.91 7.31 25.11
N HIS A 206 -19.68 8.36 24.84
CA HIS A 206 -19.36 9.39 23.84
C HIS A 206 -18.04 10.15 24.08
N ARG A 207 -17.45 10.04 25.28
CA ARG A 207 -16.13 10.62 25.63
C ARG A 207 -15.13 9.59 26.12
N ASP A 208 -15.45 8.30 26.00
CA ASP A 208 -14.52 7.24 26.40
C ASP A 208 -13.43 7.08 25.33
N ARG A 209 -12.19 7.41 25.70
CA ARG A 209 -11.05 7.41 24.79
C ARG A 209 -10.69 6.01 24.28
N GLU A 210 -10.91 4.97 25.08
CA GLU A 210 -10.65 3.59 24.67
C GLU A 210 -11.65 3.16 23.60
N VAL A 211 -12.94 3.52 23.78
CA VAL A 211 -13.97 3.25 22.77
C VAL A 211 -13.70 4.04 21.49
N GLU A 212 -13.36 5.32 21.58
CA GLU A 212 -12.98 6.14 20.42
C GLU A 212 -11.82 5.51 19.64
N GLU A 213 -10.73 5.15 20.33
CA GLU A 213 -9.56 4.48 19.74
C GLU A 213 -9.92 3.16 19.07
N ASP A 214 -10.69 2.30 19.75
CA ASP A 214 -11.06 1.01 19.21
C ASP A 214 -11.99 1.15 17.98
N MET A 215 -12.90 2.13 18.01
CA MET A 215 -13.79 2.42 16.88
C MET A 215 -13.03 3.00 15.69
N VAL A 216 -12.15 3.96 15.90
CA VAL A 216 -11.28 4.51 14.83
C VAL A 216 -10.42 3.41 14.22
N THR A 217 -9.84 2.55 15.05
CA THR A 217 -9.00 1.44 14.57
C THR A 217 -9.83 0.39 13.82
N THR A 218 -11.06 0.13 14.25
CA THR A 218 -11.99 -0.73 13.53
C THR A 218 -12.29 -0.13 12.15
N ILE A 219 -12.61 1.16 12.06
CA ILE A 219 -12.84 1.86 10.78
C ILE A 219 -11.60 1.77 9.87
N LEU A 220 -10.41 1.98 10.42
CA LEU A 220 -9.15 1.78 9.69
C LEU A 220 -9.07 0.36 9.13
N ASN A 221 -9.26 -0.67 9.96
CA ASN A 221 -9.21 -2.07 9.52
C ASN A 221 -10.21 -2.35 8.38
N LEU A 222 -11.43 -1.83 8.49
CA LEU A 222 -12.46 -1.96 7.46
C LEU A 222 -12.04 -1.29 6.14
N SER A 223 -11.44 -0.10 6.22
CA SER A 223 -11.04 0.70 5.07
C SER A 223 -9.85 0.15 4.26
N ILE A 224 -9.09 -0.81 4.83
CA ILE A 224 -7.99 -1.47 4.13
C ILE A 224 -8.51 -2.26 2.93
N ASP A 225 -9.71 -2.86 3.04
CA ASP A 225 -10.33 -3.61 1.94
C ASP A 225 -10.89 -2.66 0.88
N ASP A 226 -10.60 -2.89 -0.40
CA ASP A 226 -11.05 -2.04 -1.51
C ASP A 226 -12.57 -2.03 -1.65
N ASP A 227 -13.20 -3.20 -1.46
CA ASP A 227 -14.66 -3.36 -1.59
C ASP A 227 -15.43 -2.55 -0.54
N ASN A 228 -14.80 -2.28 0.60
CA ASN A 228 -15.43 -1.58 1.72
C ASN A 228 -15.32 -0.05 1.61
N LYS A 229 -14.33 0.48 0.88
CA LYS A 229 -13.99 1.92 0.88
C LYS A 229 -15.17 2.81 0.49
N LYS A 230 -16.01 2.35 -0.44
CA LYS A 230 -17.19 3.10 -0.88
C LYS A 230 -18.21 3.20 0.25
N ILE A 231 -18.63 2.07 0.82
CA ILE A 231 -19.64 2.02 1.88
C ILE A 231 -19.18 2.78 3.13
N VAL A 232 -17.92 2.56 3.53
CA VAL A 232 -17.33 3.22 4.71
C VAL A 232 -17.18 4.73 4.48
N GLY A 233 -16.68 5.16 3.32
CA GLY A 233 -16.46 6.58 3.02
C GLY A 233 -17.74 7.38 2.74
N GLU A 234 -18.78 6.74 2.20
CA GLU A 234 -20.07 7.38 1.94
C GLU A 234 -20.95 7.47 3.20
N ASN A 235 -20.66 6.67 4.24
CA ASN A 235 -21.38 6.75 5.50
C ASN A 235 -21.24 8.15 6.13
N PRO A 236 -22.35 8.85 6.44
CA PRO A 236 -22.32 10.24 6.89
C PRO A 236 -21.65 10.45 8.25
N ARG A 237 -21.46 9.40 9.06
CA ARG A 237 -20.87 9.49 10.39
C ARG A 237 -19.36 9.23 10.42
N VAL A 238 -18.82 8.50 9.42
CA VAL A 238 -17.43 8.03 9.46
C VAL A 238 -16.43 9.17 9.33
N ILE A 239 -16.53 10.00 8.28
CA ILE A 239 -15.56 11.08 8.07
C ILE A 239 -15.60 12.11 9.21
N PRO A 240 -16.77 12.58 9.70
CA PRO A 240 -16.82 13.48 10.85
C PRO A 240 -16.16 12.90 12.12
N LEU A 241 -16.39 11.61 12.40
CA LEU A 241 -15.77 10.90 13.52
C LEU A 241 -14.24 10.86 13.38
N LEU A 242 -13.72 10.54 12.19
CA LEU A 242 -12.28 10.53 11.94
C LEU A 242 -11.67 11.93 12.09
N ILE A 243 -12.38 12.99 11.68
CA ILE A 243 -11.93 14.37 11.86
C ILE A 243 -11.90 14.77 13.35
N GLU A 244 -12.94 14.39 14.10
CA GLU A 244 -13.01 14.65 15.55
C GLU A 244 -11.87 13.95 16.30
N ALA A 245 -11.66 12.66 16.02
CA ALA A 245 -10.55 11.89 16.58
C ALA A 245 -9.18 12.45 16.17
N LEU A 246 -9.05 12.97 14.95
CA LEU A 246 -7.83 13.63 14.47
C LEU A 246 -7.53 14.94 15.20
N GLN A 247 -8.55 15.66 15.67
CA GLN A 247 -8.42 16.91 16.41
C GLN A 247 -8.19 16.69 17.92
N PHE A 248 -8.98 15.81 18.52
CA PHE A 248 -9.08 15.71 19.97
C PHE A 248 -8.66 14.36 20.54
N GLY A 249 -8.44 13.35 19.69
CA GLY A 249 -8.09 12.00 20.11
C GLY A 249 -6.69 11.87 20.69
N THR A 250 -6.39 10.68 21.19
CA THR A 250 -5.03 10.31 21.59
C THR A 250 -4.09 10.28 20.38
N MET A 251 -2.78 10.21 20.60
CA MET A 251 -1.84 10.12 19.49
C MET A 251 -2.07 8.87 18.62
N GLU A 252 -2.52 7.75 19.21
CA GLU A 252 -2.89 6.54 18.46
C GLU A 252 -4.17 6.78 17.64
N ALA A 253 -5.24 7.33 18.24
CA ALA A 253 -6.46 7.66 17.51
C ALA A 253 -6.22 8.64 16.36
N ARG A 254 -5.37 9.66 16.57
CA ARG A 254 -5.01 10.65 15.55
C ARG A 254 -4.26 10.00 14.38
N GLY A 255 -3.24 9.18 14.67
CA GLY A 255 -2.50 8.44 13.63
C GLY A 255 -3.40 7.48 12.86
N ASN A 256 -4.20 6.66 13.56
CA ASN A 256 -5.13 5.72 12.93
C ASN A 256 -6.21 6.45 12.11
N SER A 257 -6.66 7.64 12.54
CA SER A 257 -7.59 8.46 11.77
C SER A 257 -6.97 8.96 10.47
N ALA A 258 -5.72 9.45 10.52
CA ALA A 258 -5.00 9.85 9.32
C ALA A 258 -4.79 8.68 8.35
N ALA A 259 -4.41 7.51 8.87
CA ALA A 259 -4.28 6.28 8.08
C ALA A 259 -5.61 5.86 7.43
N ALA A 260 -6.74 5.96 8.16
CA ALA A 260 -8.07 5.62 7.63
C ALA A 260 -8.50 6.62 6.54
N LEU A 261 -8.20 7.90 6.70
CA LEU A 261 -8.45 8.92 5.67
C LEU A 261 -7.58 8.69 4.43
N PHE A 262 -6.33 8.26 4.61
CA PHE A 262 -5.44 7.87 3.51
C PHE A 262 -6.00 6.67 2.73
N THR A 263 -6.40 5.59 3.39
CA THR A 263 -6.95 4.40 2.71
C THR A 263 -8.28 4.72 2.02
N LEU A 264 -9.20 5.44 2.66
CA LEU A 264 -10.49 5.82 2.09
C LEU A 264 -10.34 6.73 0.88
N SER A 265 -9.33 7.61 0.88
CA SER A 265 -9.05 8.53 -0.23
C SER A 265 -8.46 7.84 -1.47
N ALA A 266 -8.19 6.53 -1.43
CA ALA A 266 -7.88 5.77 -2.65
C ALA A 266 -9.00 5.89 -3.70
N LEU A 267 -10.27 5.99 -3.28
CA LEU A 267 -11.39 6.30 -4.17
C LEU A 267 -11.49 7.80 -4.46
N ASP A 268 -11.57 8.19 -5.73
CA ASP A 268 -11.67 9.60 -6.14
C ASP A 268 -12.92 10.31 -5.57
N SER A 269 -14.05 9.61 -5.50
CA SER A 269 -15.29 10.13 -4.91
C SER A 269 -15.12 10.51 -3.43
N ASN A 270 -14.29 9.77 -2.69
CA ASN A 270 -14.00 10.06 -1.29
C ASN A 270 -13.04 11.25 -1.14
N LYS A 271 -12.09 11.46 -2.06
CA LYS A 271 -11.11 12.56 -1.96
C LYS A 271 -11.78 13.92 -1.80
N LEU A 272 -12.74 14.24 -2.67
CA LEU A 272 -13.44 15.52 -2.65
C LEU A 272 -14.30 15.67 -1.38
N ARG A 273 -15.11 14.66 -1.07
CA ARG A 273 -15.98 14.63 0.11
C ARG A 273 -15.20 14.85 1.41
N ILE A 274 -14.09 14.14 1.58
CA ILE A 274 -13.22 14.27 2.76
C ILE A 274 -12.65 15.70 2.85
N GLY A 275 -12.20 16.26 1.73
CA GLY A 275 -11.68 17.62 1.67
C GLY A 275 -12.71 18.70 2.03
N GLU A 276 -13.95 18.56 1.56
CA GLU A 276 -15.06 19.47 1.85
C GLU A 276 -15.45 19.51 3.33
N MET A 277 -15.20 18.43 4.07
CA MET A 277 -15.48 18.34 5.51
C MET A 277 -14.42 19.02 6.39
N GLY A 278 -13.43 19.71 5.81
CA GLY A 278 -12.47 20.51 6.57
C GLY A 278 -11.32 19.72 7.19
N VAL A 279 -10.99 18.55 6.64
CA VAL A 279 -9.95 17.65 7.17
C VAL A 279 -8.52 18.23 7.12
N MET A 280 -8.27 19.21 6.23
CA MET A 280 -6.90 19.63 5.89
C MET A 280 -6.15 20.21 7.07
N LYS A 281 -6.77 21.14 7.81
CA LYS A 281 -6.12 21.76 8.98
C LYS A 281 -5.80 20.73 10.08
N PRO A 282 -6.72 19.82 10.47
CA PRO A 282 -6.40 18.72 11.38
C PRO A 282 -5.23 17.82 10.94
N LEU A 283 -5.14 17.50 9.64
CA LEU A 283 -4.01 16.70 9.11
C LEU A 283 -2.70 17.48 9.17
N VAL A 284 -2.71 18.77 8.82
CA VAL A 284 -1.54 19.65 8.92
C VAL A 284 -1.07 19.77 10.38
N ASP A 285 -2.01 19.92 11.33
CA ASP A 285 -1.68 19.96 12.75
C ASP A 285 -1.04 18.67 13.26
N LEU A 286 -1.46 17.52 12.72
CA LEU A 286 -0.83 16.23 13.01
C LEU A 286 0.55 16.09 12.36
N LEU A 287 0.74 16.61 11.13
CA LEU A 287 2.04 16.65 10.47
C LEU A 287 3.08 17.45 11.27
N GLU A 288 2.66 18.56 11.88
CA GLU A 288 3.56 19.40 12.68
C GLU A 288 3.86 18.79 14.06
N ASN A 289 2.84 18.28 14.75
CA ASN A 289 2.91 17.97 16.18
C ASN A 289 2.82 16.48 16.52
N GLY A 290 2.65 15.60 15.53
CA GLY A 290 2.53 14.16 15.70
C GLY A 290 3.85 13.48 16.09
N ASN A 291 3.74 12.22 16.54
CA ASN A 291 4.89 11.33 16.59
C ASN A 291 5.32 10.91 15.16
N PRO A 292 6.51 10.33 14.95
CA PRO A 292 7.02 10.04 13.60
C PRO A 292 6.07 9.25 12.70
N ASN A 293 5.36 8.25 13.24
CA ASN A 293 4.40 7.45 12.47
C ASN A 293 3.17 8.28 12.11
N ALA A 294 2.57 8.97 13.09
CA ALA A 294 1.39 9.78 12.87
C ALA A 294 1.65 10.94 11.89
N LYS A 295 2.84 11.54 11.92
CA LYS A 295 3.24 12.54 10.92
C LYS A 295 3.31 11.94 9.51
N LYS A 296 3.81 10.71 9.37
CA LYS A 296 3.90 10.01 8.07
C LYS A 296 2.52 9.67 7.53
N ASP A 297 1.62 9.20 8.39
CA ASP A 297 0.23 8.92 8.02
C ASP A 297 -0.48 10.21 7.60
N ALA A 298 -0.27 11.31 8.32
CA ALA A 298 -0.80 12.63 7.98
C ALA A 298 -0.28 13.11 6.61
N ALA A 299 1.04 13.00 6.36
CA ALA A 299 1.64 13.40 5.09
C ALA A 299 1.09 12.57 3.92
N SER A 300 0.94 11.26 4.11
CA SER A 300 0.39 10.34 3.10
C SER A 300 -1.08 10.67 2.79
N ALA A 301 -1.88 10.96 3.82
CA ALA A 301 -3.27 11.39 3.66
C ALA A 301 -3.37 12.72 2.91
N ILE A 302 -2.58 13.74 3.30
CA ILE A 302 -2.56 15.05 2.63
C ILE A 302 -2.20 14.88 1.15
N PHE A 303 -1.13 14.12 0.85
CA PHE A 303 -0.67 13.90 -0.52
C PHE A 303 -1.77 13.23 -1.37
N ASN A 304 -2.37 12.16 -0.87
CA ASN A 304 -3.38 11.41 -1.62
C ASN A 304 -4.68 12.21 -1.83
N LEU A 305 -5.12 12.96 -0.81
CA LEU A 305 -6.27 13.87 -0.93
C LEU A 305 -6.02 14.99 -1.95
N CYS A 306 -4.80 15.52 -2.04
CA CYS A 306 -4.41 16.58 -2.97
C CYS A 306 -4.17 16.10 -4.42
N MET A 307 -4.30 14.79 -4.68
CA MET A 307 -4.45 14.29 -6.05
C MET A 307 -5.69 14.90 -6.72
N ALA A 308 -6.76 15.14 -5.94
CA ALA A 308 -7.87 15.99 -6.36
C ALA A 308 -7.45 17.47 -6.33
N HIS A 309 -7.65 18.18 -7.43
CA HIS A 309 -7.15 19.54 -7.61
C HIS A 309 -7.77 20.54 -6.61
N GLU A 310 -9.06 20.40 -6.33
CA GLU A 310 -9.85 21.22 -5.42
C GLU A 310 -9.31 21.16 -3.98
N ASN A 311 -8.69 20.04 -3.61
CA ASN A 311 -8.11 19.85 -2.30
C ASN A 311 -6.76 20.55 -2.13
N ARG A 312 -6.08 20.92 -3.22
CA ARG A 312 -4.79 21.64 -3.14
C ARG A 312 -4.96 23.01 -2.52
N VAL A 313 -5.95 23.78 -2.97
CA VAL A 313 -6.30 25.08 -2.40
C VAL A 313 -6.67 24.96 -0.92
N ARG A 314 -7.41 23.89 -0.55
CA ARG A 314 -7.75 23.61 0.86
C ARG A 314 -6.53 23.28 1.70
N ALA A 315 -5.57 22.53 1.16
CA ALA A 315 -4.33 22.19 1.84
C ALA A 315 -3.43 23.43 2.06
N VAL A 316 -3.32 24.30 1.05
CA VAL A 316 -2.59 25.58 1.15
C VAL A 316 -3.21 26.45 2.25
N LYS A 317 -4.53 26.70 2.20
CA LYS A 317 -5.26 27.43 3.25
C LYS A 317 -5.17 26.77 4.63
N GLY A 318 -5.02 25.45 4.67
CA GLY A 318 -4.81 24.68 5.89
C GLY A 318 -3.41 24.77 6.49
N GLY A 319 -2.46 25.44 5.83
CA GLY A 319 -1.08 25.62 6.30
C GLY A 319 -0.10 24.54 5.86
N ALA A 320 -0.44 23.71 4.87
CA ALA A 320 0.41 22.58 4.45
C ALA A 320 1.80 23.01 3.96
N ILE A 321 1.92 24.22 3.38
CA ILE A 321 3.19 24.77 2.90
C ILE A 321 4.15 25.03 4.07
N GLY A 322 3.70 25.78 5.08
CA GLY A 322 4.50 26.06 6.28
C GLY A 322 4.93 24.78 7.00
N ALA A 323 4.00 23.86 7.22
CA ALA A 323 4.28 22.58 7.88
C ALA A 323 5.30 21.72 7.12
N SER A 324 5.21 21.68 5.79
CA SER A 324 6.14 20.91 4.94
C SER A 324 7.54 21.54 4.93
N LEU A 325 7.65 22.86 4.83
CA LEU A 325 8.95 23.56 4.89
C LEU A 325 9.62 23.37 6.25
N LYS A 326 8.87 23.52 7.34
CA LYS A 326 9.36 23.27 8.70
C LYS A 326 9.85 21.83 8.87
N SER A 327 9.09 20.85 8.36
CA SER A 327 9.49 19.44 8.41
C SER A 327 10.82 19.19 7.67
N ILE A 328 11.02 19.81 6.50
CA ILE A 328 12.30 19.76 5.77
C ILE A 328 13.44 20.41 6.57
N GLU A 329 13.19 21.54 7.22
CA GLU A 329 14.18 22.22 8.08
C GLU A 329 14.59 21.35 9.27
N ASP A 330 13.61 20.73 9.94
CA ASP A 330 13.79 19.81 11.05
C ASP A 330 14.39 18.44 10.64
N GLN A 331 14.67 18.25 9.34
CA GLN A 331 15.13 16.98 8.76
C GLN A 331 14.18 15.80 9.07
N SER A 332 12.88 16.10 9.19
CA SER A 332 11.80 15.15 9.47
C SER A 332 10.90 15.02 8.24
N LEU A 333 10.60 13.79 7.81
CA LEU A 333 9.73 13.52 6.65
C LEU A 333 10.11 14.32 5.40
N VAL A 334 11.40 14.43 5.10
CA VAL A 334 11.91 15.23 3.98
C VAL A 334 11.31 14.77 2.65
N ASP A 335 11.21 13.46 2.46
CA ASP A 335 10.70 12.84 1.23
C ASP A 335 9.22 13.20 1.01
N GLU A 336 8.39 12.97 2.02
CA GLU A 336 6.96 13.26 1.97
C GLU A 336 6.68 14.77 1.86
N SER A 337 7.40 15.60 2.61
CA SER A 337 7.24 17.06 2.59
C SER A 337 7.60 17.65 1.23
N LEU A 338 8.69 17.20 0.61
CA LEU A 338 9.06 17.64 -0.75
C LEU A 338 8.04 17.18 -1.79
N ALA A 339 7.47 15.98 -1.63
CA ALA A 339 6.41 15.50 -2.52
C ALA A 339 5.14 16.34 -2.40
N ILE A 340 4.74 16.71 -1.17
CA ILE A 340 3.60 17.62 -0.92
C ILE A 340 3.85 18.99 -1.55
N LEU A 341 5.02 19.60 -1.32
CA LEU A 341 5.35 20.90 -1.93
C LEU A 341 5.34 20.82 -3.46
N ALA A 342 5.91 19.78 -4.06
CA ALA A 342 5.90 19.58 -5.51
C ALA A 342 4.49 19.44 -6.07
N LEU A 343 3.60 18.72 -5.37
CA LEU A 343 2.21 18.57 -5.74
C LEU A 343 1.44 19.91 -5.68
N LEU A 344 1.65 20.68 -4.62
CA LEU A 344 0.96 21.95 -4.38
C LEU A 344 1.50 23.10 -5.25
N SER A 345 2.77 23.04 -5.68
CA SER A 345 3.42 24.09 -6.49
C SER A 345 2.81 24.39 -7.86
N ASN A 346 1.75 23.69 -8.27
CA ASN A 346 0.97 24.07 -9.45
C ASN A 346 -0.01 25.23 -9.15
N ASP A 347 -0.24 25.52 -7.87
CA ASP A 347 -1.10 26.59 -7.36
C ASP A 347 -0.29 27.88 -7.09
N GLN A 348 -0.83 29.03 -7.48
CA GLN A 348 -0.12 30.31 -7.35
C GLN A 348 0.05 30.73 -5.89
N ASP A 349 -1.00 30.61 -5.07
CA ASP A 349 -0.96 30.97 -3.64
C ASP A 349 0.08 30.11 -2.92
N ALA A 350 0.18 28.82 -3.27
CA ALA A 350 1.21 27.94 -2.75
C ALA A 350 2.62 28.44 -3.08
N VAL A 351 2.87 28.86 -4.31
CA VAL A 351 4.19 29.31 -4.78
C VAL A 351 4.60 30.63 -4.13
N GLU A 352 3.65 31.56 -3.95
CA GLU A 352 3.85 32.80 -3.23
C GLU A 352 4.22 32.53 -1.77
N GLU A 353 3.46 31.68 -1.07
CA GLU A 353 3.74 31.32 0.32
C GLU A 353 5.11 30.63 0.48
N ILE A 354 5.48 29.71 -0.43
CA ILE A 354 6.80 29.07 -0.42
C ILE A 354 7.90 30.14 -0.54
N SER A 355 7.69 31.13 -1.41
CA SER A 355 8.65 32.19 -1.70
C SER A 355 8.85 33.16 -0.53
N GLU A 356 7.79 33.45 0.22
CA GLU A 356 7.82 34.27 1.44
C GLU A 356 8.52 33.56 2.60
N ARG A 357 8.36 32.23 2.71
CA ARG A 357 8.92 31.41 3.79
C ARG A 357 10.36 30.93 3.54
N ARG A 358 11.17 31.71 2.81
CA ARG A 358 12.56 31.37 2.43
C ARG A 358 12.69 30.01 1.72
N GLY A 359 11.61 29.56 1.05
CA GLY A 359 11.56 28.24 0.41
C GLY A 359 12.57 28.09 -0.72
N VAL A 360 12.89 29.15 -1.47
CA VAL A 360 13.89 29.12 -2.55
C VAL A 360 15.25 28.63 -2.05
N SER A 361 15.79 29.30 -1.03
CA SER A 361 17.03 28.90 -0.35
C SER A 361 16.97 27.46 0.20
N CYS A 362 15.85 27.06 0.80
CA CYS A 362 15.66 25.70 1.32
C CYS A 362 15.71 24.64 0.20
N LEU A 363 15.01 24.87 -0.90
CA LEU A 363 14.95 23.96 -2.05
C LEU A 363 16.31 23.83 -2.76
N LEU A 364 17.02 24.95 -2.95
CA LEU A 364 18.37 24.95 -3.51
C LEU A 364 19.34 24.13 -2.65
N ARG A 365 19.25 24.27 -1.32
CA ARG A 365 20.00 23.45 -0.37
C ARG A 365 19.66 21.96 -0.52
N MET A 366 18.38 21.61 -0.64
CA MET A 366 17.96 20.21 -0.87
C MET A 366 18.52 19.64 -2.18
N ILE A 367 18.54 20.41 -3.26
CA ILE A 367 19.13 19.98 -4.53
C ILE A 367 20.62 19.68 -4.39
N ARG A 368 21.36 20.50 -3.63
CA ARG A 368 22.80 20.27 -3.40
C ARG A 368 23.04 19.04 -2.53
N GLN A 369 22.38 18.97 -1.37
CA GLN A 369 22.80 18.13 -0.25
C GLN A 369 22.05 16.81 -0.14
N ASN A 370 20.82 16.70 -0.66
CA ASN A 370 20.03 15.48 -0.48
C ASN A 370 20.62 14.32 -1.30
N SER A 371 20.64 13.10 -0.79
CA SER A 371 21.17 11.94 -1.51
C SER A 371 20.14 11.30 -2.46
N CYS A 372 18.84 11.50 -2.22
CA CYS A 372 17.76 10.88 -2.97
C CYS A 372 17.48 11.67 -4.28
N PRO A 373 17.61 11.04 -5.47
CA PRO A 373 17.32 11.70 -6.74
C PRO A 373 15.88 12.22 -6.87
N HIS A 374 14.90 11.52 -6.29
CA HIS A 374 13.49 11.92 -6.31
C HIS A 374 13.24 13.18 -5.47
N ASN A 375 13.93 13.33 -4.33
CA ASN A 375 13.84 14.54 -3.52
C ASN A 375 14.42 15.75 -4.25
N LYS A 376 15.58 15.57 -4.91
CA LYS A 376 16.15 16.61 -5.77
C LYS A 376 15.22 16.98 -6.93
N GLU A 377 14.58 15.97 -7.54
CA GLU A 377 13.57 16.18 -8.58
C GLU A 377 12.39 17.01 -8.06
N ASN A 378 11.81 16.64 -6.92
CA ASN A 378 10.69 17.36 -6.32
C ASN A 378 11.10 18.80 -5.97
N ALA A 379 12.29 19.01 -5.40
CA ALA A 379 12.78 20.34 -5.10
C ALA A 379 12.93 21.22 -6.34
N VAL A 380 13.48 20.68 -7.44
CA VAL A 380 13.63 21.45 -8.70
C VAL A 380 12.30 21.68 -9.42
N VAL A 381 11.30 20.80 -9.24
CA VAL A 381 9.94 21.01 -9.73
C VAL A 381 9.33 22.25 -9.06
N VAL A 382 9.45 22.37 -7.74
CA VAL A 382 8.94 23.53 -6.98
C VAL A 382 9.69 24.81 -7.39
N LEU A 383 11.03 24.77 -7.48
CA LEU A 383 11.81 25.92 -7.95
C LEU A 383 11.43 26.35 -9.36
N PHE A 384 11.20 25.40 -10.27
CA PHE A 384 10.74 25.73 -11.60
C PHE A 384 9.39 26.45 -11.57
N ALA A 385 8.43 26.00 -10.74
CA ALA A 385 7.16 26.68 -10.57
C ALA A 385 7.34 28.11 -10.04
N ILE A 386 8.18 28.32 -9.02
CA ILE A 386 8.54 29.66 -8.52
C ILE A 386 9.03 30.55 -9.65
N CYS A 387 9.97 30.06 -10.48
CA CYS A 387 10.47 30.80 -11.64
C CYS A 387 9.42 31.15 -12.71
N MET A 388 8.29 30.44 -12.74
CA MET A 388 7.18 30.73 -13.67
C MET A 388 6.28 31.85 -13.14
N TYR A 389 6.03 31.89 -11.83
CA TYR A 389 5.10 32.83 -11.20
C TYR A 389 5.78 34.09 -10.64
N ASP A 390 6.94 33.95 -9.98
CA ASP A 390 7.67 35.06 -9.38
C ASP A 390 9.05 35.23 -10.03
N ARG A 391 9.14 36.21 -10.93
CA ARG A 391 10.39 36.54 -11.64
C ARG A 391 11.43 37.18 -10.74
N THR A 392 11.05 37.75 -9.60
CA THR A 392 11.99 38.41 -8.68
C THR A 392 12.95 37.39 -8.06
N LYS A 393 12.51 36.13 -7.90
CA LYS A 393 13.36 35.05 -7.36
C LYS A 393 14.42 34.54 -8.32
N LEU A 394 14.34 34.91 -9.60
CA LEU A 394 15.36 34.51 -10.58
C LEU A 394 16.73 35.15 -10.31
N THR A 395 16.79 36.30 -9.62
CA THR A 395 18.06 36.89 -9.18
C THR A 395 18.73 36.02 -8.11
N GLU A 396 18.01 35.65 -7.06
CA GLU A 396 18.48 34.74 -6.00
C GLU A 396 18.96 33.40 -6.58
N ILE A 397 18.16 32.80 -7.47
CA ILE A 397 18.49 31.52 -8.12
C ILE A 397 19.70 31.68 -9.05
N GLY A 398 19.82 32.81 -9.76
CA GLY A 398 20.95 33.11 -10.63
C GLY A 398 22.26 33.29 -9.86
N GLU A 399 22.22 33.95 -8.70
CA GLU A 399 23.37 34.07 -7.80
C GLU A 399 23.83 32.72 -7.27
N GLU A 400 22.90 31.89 -6.80
CA GLU A 400 23.18 30.52 -6.39
C GLU A 400 23.79 29.68 -7.53
N GLU A 401 23.25 29.81 -8.75
CA GLU A 401 23.78 29.10 -9.91
C GLU A 401 25.20 29.54 -10.25
N ARG A 402 25.50 30.84 -10.17
CA ARG A 402 26.87 31.36 -10.40
C ARG A 402 27.86 30.84 -9.37
N LEU A 403 27.44 30.75 -8.10
CA LEU A 403 28.31 30.34 -7.00
C LEU A 403 28.51 28.82 -6.94
N ASN A 404 27.45 28.05 -7.15
CA ASN A 404 27.43 26.62 -6.84
C ASN A 404 27.13 25.72 -8.04
N GLY A 405 26.65 26.26 -9.16
CA GLY A 405 26.28 25.48 -10.34
C GLY A 405 25.16 24.47 -10.06
N THR A 406 24.31 24.75 -9.07
CA THR A 406 23.30 23.83 -8.52
C THR A 406 22.30 23.35 -9.58
N VAL A 407 21.78 24.26 -10.42
CA VAL A 407 20.83 23.95 -11.49
C VAL A 407 21.55 23.28 -12.67
N SER A 408 22.76 23.73 -13.04
CA SER A 408 23.58 23.06 -14.06
C SER A 408 23.98 21.64 -13.66
N TRP A 409 24.20 21.37 -12.37
CA TRP A 409 24.41 20.02 -11.87
C TRP A 409 23.17 19.16 -12.08
N MET A 410 21.97 19.69 -11.78
CA MET A 410 20.70 18.99 -11.99
C MET A 410 20.41 18.67 -13.45
N VAL A 411 20.78 19.55 -14.40
CA VAL A 411 20.64 19.25 -15.83
C VAL A 411 21.51 18.06 -16.25
N ARG A 412 22.67 17.86 -15.64
CA ARG A 412 23.60 16.77 -15.99
C ARG A 412 23.28 15.45 -15.30
N HIS A 413 22.90 15.49 -14.03
CA HIS A 413 22.80 14.30 -13.18
C HIS A 413 21.39 14.00 -12.67
N GLY A 414 20.43 14.90 -12.91
CA GLY A 414 19.05 14.72 -12.48
C GLY A 414 18.35 13.58 -13.22
N THR A 415 17.19 13.21 -12.70
CA THR A 415 16.19 12.35 -13.35
C THR A 415 15.67 12.97 -14.65
N SER A 416 14.96 12.21 -15.49
CA SER A 416 14.39 12.75 -16.74
C SER A 416 13.48 13.98 -16.52
N ARG A 417 12.60 13.95 -15.52
CA ARG A 417 11.76 15.10 -15.17
C ARG A 417 12.57 16.21 -14.53
N GLY A 418 13.51 15.90 -13.63
CA GLY A 418 14.39 16.88 -12.99
C GLY A 418 15.24 17.67 -13.99
N ARG A 419 15.86 16.98 -14.96
CA ARG A 419 16.65 17.61 -16.04
C ARG A 419 15.81 18.58 -16.86
N ARG A 420 14.61 18.16 -17.31
CA ARG A 420 13.70 19.02 -18.09
C ARG A 420 13.35 20.31 -17.35
N LYS A 421 13.01 20.21 -16.06
CA LYS A 421 12.67 21.37 -15.23
C LYS A 421 13.88 22.27 -14.98
N ALA A 422 15.04 21.68 -14.66
CA ALA A 422 16.29 22.42 -14.48
C ALA A 422 16.72 23.17 -15.75
N SER A 423 16.61 22.54 -16.94
CA SER A 423 16.90 23.19 -18.22
C SER A 423 16.00 24.39 -18.46
N GLY A 424 14.70 24.29 -18.13
CA GLY A 424 13.76 25.40 -18.24
C GLY A 424 14.09 26.57 -17.29
N ILE A 425 14.66 26.30 -16.10
CA ILE A 425 15.17 27.35 -15.20
C ILE A 425 16.37 28.05 -15.84
N LEU A 426 17.37 27.30 -16.33
CA LEU A 426 18.57 27.89 -16.96
C LEU A 426 18.22 28.75 -18.19
N GLU A 427 17.27 28.30 -19.00
CA GLU A 427 16.81 29.07 -20.16
C GLU A 427 16.23 30.44 -19.73
N ARG A 428 15.44 30.46 -18.64
CA ARG A 428 14.90 31.71 -18.09
C ARG A 428 15.98 32.64 -17.54
N LEU A 429 16.97 32.09 -16.84
CA LEU A 429 18.10 32.87 -16.32
C LEU A 429 18.87 33.57 -17.45
N LYS A 430 19.10 32.86 -18.58
CA LYS A 430 19.75 33.43 -19.76
C LYS A 430 18.98 34.62 -20.33
N ARG A 431 17.65 34.52 -20.43
CA ARG A 431 16.79 35.60 -20.96
C ARG A 431 16.86 36.89 -20.13
N ILE A 432 17.00 36.76 -18.81
CA ILE A 432 17.17 37.94 -17.92
C ILE A 432 18.54 38.59 -18.13
N SER A 433 19.60 37.79 -18.23
CA SER A 433 20.94 38.30 -18.50
C SER A 433 21.02 39.05 -19.84
N THR A 434 20.33 38.56 -20.88
CA THR A 434 20.26 39.24 -22.17
C THR A 434 19.45 40.53 -22.14
N HIS A 435 18.38 40.63 -21.34
CA HIS A 435 17.59 41.87 -21.22
C HIS A 435 18.28 42.94 -20.36
N SER A 436 19.07 42.56 -19.35
CA SER A 436 19.88 43.50 -18.58
C SER A 436 20.96 44.17 -19.43
N MET A 437 21.48 43.50 -20.47
CA MET A 437 22.48 44.06 -21.39
C MET A 437 21.89 45.12 -22.35
N HIS A 438 20.59 45.05 -22.67
CA HIS A 438 19.95 45.99 -23.59
C HIS A 438 19.43 47.28 -22.94
N HIS A 439 19.31 47.33 -21.60
CA HIS A 439 18.90 48.53 -20.86
C HIS A 439 20.08 49.37 -20.33
N SER A 440 21.32 48.99 -20.64
CA SER A 440 22.55 49.71 -20.24
C SER A 440 23.35 50.29 -21.42
N CYS A 441 22.70 50.53 -22.57
CA CYS A 441 23.27 51.29 -23.69
C CYS A 441 22.66 52.68 -23.78
#